data_AF-A0A0D5Y6N9-F1
#
_entry.id   AF-A0A0D5Y6N9-F1
#
_cell.length_a   1.000
_cell.length_b   1.000
_cell.length_c   1.000
_cell.angle_alpha   90.00
_cell.angle_beta   90.00
_cell.angle_gamma   90.00
#
_symmetry.space_group_name_H-M   'P 1'
#
loop_
_entity.id
_entity.type
_entity.pdbx_description
1 polymer ?
#
loop_
_entity_poly.entity_id
_entity_poly.type
_entity_poly.pdbx_seq_one_letter_code
_entity_poly.pdbx_strand_id
1 'polypeptide(L)'
;MFNRSTRSSVYLTTSLILGSLALPAQAVEFNSSSASYSDRIPALHQEVDLKFTVRPSGFTVDDLQKLQDGLKNSTAELEKLKDQVNNQARLIEELKRNTGSSSSANASEMSNLKKTTGEQASQLKKLETQLEELKRNNGSNSSSNANEVNNLKRVTSEQASQLDNLGKQIEELKRGSNSSSSSSSSELSSLKSTVSSQASTLDKLERQVDDLKRGSNSGSSASASELSSLKSEVSNQDRDLEQLKRSLEDLSRRVK
;
A
#
# COMPACT_ATOMS: atom_id res chain seq x y z
N MET A 1 31.02 -86.50 -31.55
CA MET A 1 32.02 -87.50 -31.94
C MET A 1 33.17 -87.40 -30.95
N PHE A 2 33.22 -88.28 -29.94
CA PHE A 2 34.30 -88.32 -28.95
C PHE A 2 35.13 -89.58 -29.19
N ASN A 3 36.36 -89.38 -29.67
CA ASN A 3 37.29 -90.47 -29.97
C ASN A 3 37.74 -91.16 -28.67
N ARG A 4 37.44 -92.46 -28.58
CA ARG A 4 38.00 -93.37 -27.59
C ARG A 4 39.44 -93.69 -28.01
N SER A 5 40.43 -93.24 -27.24
CA SER A 5 41.81 -93.71 -27.42
C SER A 5 42.07 -94.88 -26.49
N THR A 6 42.31 -96.03 -27.11
CA THR A 6 42.58 -97.33 -26.51
C THR A 6 43.93 -97.35 -25.80
N ARG A 7 43.93 -97.89 -24.58
CA ARG A 7 45.12 -98.17 -23.76
C ARG A 7 46.01 -99.19 -24.48
N SER A 8 47.30 -98.88 -24.64
CA SER A 8 48.33 -99.88 -24.96
C SER A 8 49.26 -99.99 -23.76
N SER A 9 49.20 -101.15 -23.09
CA SER A 9 50.02 -101.51 -21.94
C SER A 9 51.26 -102.22 -22.47
N VAL A 10 52.39 -101.50 -22.56
CA VAL A 10 53.67 -102.10 -22.90
C VAL A 10 54.32 -102.56 -21.60
N TYR A 11 54.27 -103.88 -21.36
CA TYR A 11 55.04 -104.52 -20.31
C TYR A 11 56.52 -104.53 -20.72
N LEU A 12 57.32 -103.65 -20.12
CA LEU A 12 58.77 -103.67 -20.27
C LEU A 12 59.36 -104.47 -19.11
N THR A 13 59.57 -105.77 -19.32
CA THR A 13 60.30 -106.64 -18.39
C THR A 13 61.79 -106.57 -18.72
N THR A 14 62.51 -105.66 -18.09
CA THR A 14 63.99 -105.67 -18.08
C THR A 14 64.48 -106.54 -16.92
N SER A 15 64.87 -107.76 -17.24
CA SER A 15 65.58 -108.68 -16.35
C SER A 15 67.02 -108.22 -16.14
N LEU A 16 67.35 -107.79 -14.92
CA LEU A 16 68.71 -107.43 -14.49
C LEU A 16 69.48 -108.72 -14.12
N ILE A 17 70.43 -109.13 -14.95
CA ILE A 17 71.31 -110.28 -14.65
C ILE A 17 72.48 -109.76 -13.80
N LEU A 18 72.45 -110.03 -12.50
CA LEU A 18 73.53 -109.67 -11.57
C LEU A 18 74.47 -110.88 -11.39
N GLY A 19 75.65 -110.79 -12.01
CA GLY A 19 76.73 -111.76 -11.86
C GLY A 19 77.25 -111.82 -10.42
N SER A 20 77.46 -113.04 -9.96
CA SER A 20 77.86 -113.47 -8.61
C SER A 20 79.07 -112.73 -8.02
N LEU A 21 78.83 -111.98 -6.94
CA LEU A 21 79.82 -111.63 -5.92
C LEU A 21 79.20 -111.90 -4.55
N ALA A 22 79.77 -112.86 -3.82
CA ALA A 22 79.32 -113.24 -2.48
C ALA A 22 79.67 -112.15 -1.46
N LEU A 23 78.67 -111.34 -1.16
CA LEU A 23 78.54 -110.51 0.03
C LEU A 23 77.12 -110.79 0.58
N PRO A 24 76.81 -110.58 1.87
CA PRO A 24 75.43 -110.62 2.34
C PRO A 24 74.67 -109.42 1.76
N ALA A 25 74.35 -109.48 0.47
CA ALA A 25 73.49 -108.55 -0.21
C ALA A 25 72.07 -108.93 0.15
N GLN A 26 71.48 -108.21 1.10
CA GLN A 26 70.04 -108.26 1.33
C GLN A 26 69.39 -107.89 -0.01
N ALA A 27 68.72 -108.85 -0.64
CA ALA A 27 68.03 -108.63 -1.91
C ALA A 27 66.94 -107.58 -1.68
N VAL A 28 66.89 -106.56 -2.54
CA VAL A 28 65.80 -105.58 -2.54
C VAL A 28 64.55 -106.29 -3.06
N GLU A 29 63.64 -106.64 -2.15
CA GLU A 29 62.36 -107.25 -2.49
C GLU A 29 61.32 -106.15 -2.76
N PHE A 30 60.75 -106.17 -3.97
CA PHE A 30 59.65 -105.28 -4.32
C PHE A 30 58.32 -105.92 -3.91
N ASN A 31 57.72 -105.41 -2.84
CA ASN A 31 56.39 -105.82 -2.40
C ASN A 31 55.31 -104.95 -3.07
N SER A 32 54.20 -105.56 -3.50
CA SER A 32 53.05 -104.86 -4.10
C SER A 32 52.13 -104.19 -3.08
N SER A 33 52.40 -104.35 -1.79
CA SER A 33 51.65 -103.72 -0.70
C SER A 33 51.92 -102.21 -0.68
N SER A 34 50.91 -101.41 -0.30
CA SER A 34 51.08 -99.97 -0.14
C SER A 34 52.12 -99.65 0.94
N ALA A 35 52.93 -98.61 0.70
CA ALA A 35 53.87 -98.13 1.70
C ALA A 35 53.14 -97.70 2.98
N SER A 36 53.73 -98.04 4.13
CA SER A 36 53.22 -97.66 5.44
C SER A 36 53.53 -96.19 5.73
N TYR A 37 52.76 -95.57 6.64
CA TYR A 37 52.94 -94.15 6.99
C TYR A 37 54.35 -93.82 7.51
N SER A 38 54.99 -94.76 8.20
CA SER A 38 56.35 -94.63 8.74
C SER A 38 57.46 -94.90 7.72
N ASP A 39 57.12 -95.38 6.51
CA ASP A 39 58.11 -95.71 5.50
C ASP A 39 58.76 -94.43 4.99
N ARG A 40 60.10 -94.46 4.86
CA ARG A 40 60.89 -93.34 4.34
C ARG A 40 60.92 -93.39 2.82
N ILE A 41 60.80 -92.21 2.20
CA ILE A 41 60.88 -92.11 0.74
C ILE A 41 62.32 -92.37 0.29
N PRO A 42 62.57 -93.34 -0.59
CA PRO A 42 63.91 -93.63 -1.07
C PRO A 42 64.40 -92.51 -2.00
N ALA A 43 65.63 -92.02 -1.76
CA ALA A 43 66.31 -91.07 -2.62
C ALA A 43 67.52 -91.75 -3.28
N LEU A 44 67.68 -91.54 -4.58
CA LEU A 44 68.85 -91.98 -5.32
C LEU A 44 69.97 -90.95 -5.13
N HIS A 45 71.10 -91.40 -4.59
CA HIS A 45 72.28 -90.57 -4.39
C HIS A 45 73.43 -91.05 -5.31
N GLN A 46 73.93 -90.15 -6.14
CA GLN A 46 75.10 -90.38 -6.97
C GLN A 46 76.36 -89.96 -6.20
N GLU A 47 77.24 -90.93 -5.93
CA GLU A 47 78.54 -90.71 -5.32
C GLU A 47 79.54 -90.24 -6.39
N VAL A 48 80.65 -89.63 -5.95
CA VAL A 48 81.67 -89.00 -6.82
C VAL A 48 82.23 -89.96 -7.89
N ASP A 49 82.21 -91.26 -7.63
CA ASP A 49 82.73 -92.32 -8.50
C ASP A 49 81.68 -92.92 -9.47
N LEU A 50 80.61 -92.18 -9.81
CA LEU A 50 79.46 -92.65 -10.61
C LEU A 50 78.68 -93.83 -10.02
N LYS A 51 78.88 -94.13 -8.74
CA LYS A 51 78.13 -95.17 -8.01
C LYS A 51 76.81 -94.61 -7.49
N PHE A 52 75.71 -95.29 -7.77
CA PHE A 52 74.38 -94.93 -7.27
C PHE A 52 74.04 -95.74 -6.02
N THR A 53 73.67 -95.07 -4.93
CA THR A 53 73.15 -95.70 -3.72
C THR A 53 71.73 -95.23 -3.44
N VAL A 54 70.86 -96.15 -3.01
CA VAL A 54 69.54 -95.80 -2.49
C VAL A 54 69.70 -95.49 -1.01
N ARG A 55 69.33 -94.28 -0.62
CA ARG A 55 69.35 -93.85 0.78
C ARG A 55 67.94 -93.44 1.19
N PRO A 56 67.48 -93.80 2.40
CA PRO A 56 66.21 -93.28 2.89
C PRO A 56 66.33 -91.76 3.05
N SER A 57 65.36 -91.02 2.54
CA SER A 57 65.33 -89.57 2.73
C SER A 57 64.95 -89.20 4.18
N GLY A 58 65.06 -87.90 4.48
CA GLY A 58 64.55 -87.33 5.72
C GLY A 58 63.02 -87.31 5.83
N PHE A 59 62.29 -87.69 4.77
CA PHE A 59 60.84 -87.61 4.67
C PHE A 59 60.18 -88.99 4.67
N THR A 60 59.03 -89.07 5.32
CA THR A 60 58.17 -90.26 5.36
C THR A 60 56.96 -90.12 4.44
N VAL A 61 56.25 -91.23 4.21
CA VAL A 61 54.96 -91.22 3.51
C VAL A 61 53.93 -90.37 4.25
N ASP A 62 53.96 -90.36 5.59
CA ASP A 62 53.13 -89.48 6.42
C ASP A 62 53.40 -87.99 6.17
N ASP A 63 54.67 -87.60 6.00
CA ASP A 63 55.03 -86.21 5.67
C ASP A 63 54.50 -85.78 4.30
N LEU A 64 54.53 -86.67 3.30
CA LEU A 64 53.94 -86.42 1.99
C LEU A 64 52.41 -86.33 2.05
N GLN A 65 51.76 -87.16 2.87
CA GLN A 65 50.32 -87.11 3.08
C GLN A 65 49.91 -85.81 3.75
N LYS A 66 50.63 -85.39 4.80
CA LYS A 66 50.43 -84.10 5.48
C LYS A 66 50.63 -82.92 4.53
N LEU A 67 51.65 -82.97 3.66
CA LEU A 67 51.85 -81.95 2.64
C LEU A 67 50.67 -81.90 1.66
N GLN A 68 50.20 -83.05 1.20
CA GLN A 68 49.06 -83.14 0.29
C GLN A 68 47.79 -82.57 0.94
N ASP A 69 47.51 -82.91 2.19
CA ASP A 69 46.33 -82.43 2.90
C ASP A 69 46.44 -80.94 3.23
N GLY A 70 47.64 -80.44 3.54
CA GLY A 70 47.93 -79.01 3.64
C GLY A 70 47.65 -78.25 2.34
N LEU A 71 48.05 -78.80 1.19
CA LEU A 71 47.76 -78.21 -0.13
C LEU A 71 46.26 -78.19 -0.44
N LYS A 72 45.53 -79.27 -0.11
CA LYS A 72 44.06 -79.30 -0.26
C LYS A 72 43.38 -78.24 0.60
N ASN A 73 43.80 -78.10 1.86
CA ASN A 73 43.23 -77.08 2.76
C ASN A 73 43.52 -75.66 2.25
N SER A 74 44.77 -75.39 1.85
CA SER A 74 45.16 -74.09 1.28
C SER A 74 44.38 -73.75 0.02
N THR A 75 44.14 -74.74 -0.86
CA THR A 75 43.30 -74.56 -2.07
C THR A 75 41.85 -74.20 -1.70
N ALA A 76 41.28 -74.85 -0.68
CA ALA A 76 39.93 -74.56 -0.22
C ALA A 76 39.81 -73.16 0.43
N GLU A 77 40.81 -72.72 1.18
CA GLU A 77 40.87 -71.36 1.75
C GLU A 77 41.00 -70.29 0.67
N LEU A 78 41.78 -70.54 -0.39
CA LEU A 78 41.91 -69.63 -1.52
C LEU A 78 40.59 -69.42 -2.27
N GLU A 79 39.80 -70.47 -2.49
CA GLU A 79 38.48 -70.32 -3.12
C GLU A 79 37.52 -69.53 -2.21
N LYS A 80 37.53 -69.76 -0.89
CA LYS A 80 36.73 -68.95 0.05
C LYS A 80 37.12 -67.47 0.02
N LEU A 81 38.42 -67.17 0.04
CA LEU A 81 38.93 -65.79 -0.03
C LEU A 81 38.53 -65.12 -1.35
N LYS A 82 38.61 -65.86 -2.46
CA LYS A 82 38.19 -65.37 -3.78
C LYS A 82 36.69 -65.06 -3.82
N ASP A 83 35.85 -65.91 -3.22
CA ASP A 83 34.42 -65.63 -3.07
C ASP A 83 34.17 -64.39 -2.21
N GLN A 84 34.89 -64.23 -1.09
CA GLN A 84 34.80 -63.03 -0.26
C GLN A 84 35.22 -61.77 -1.02
N VAL A 85 36.32 -61.81 -1.78
CA VAL A 85 36.79 -60.69 -2.60
C VAL A 85 35.76 -60.34 -3.68
N ASN A 86 35.17 -61.33 -4.35
CA ASN A 86 34.12 -61.10 -5.34
C ASN A 86 32.87 -60.47 -4.73
N ASN A 87 32.47 -60.93 -3.53
CA ASN A 87 31.34 -60.33 -2.81
C ASN A 87 31.65 -58.89 -2.39
N GLN A 88 32.85 -58.62 -1.89
CA GLN A 88 33.28 -57.26 -1.56
C GLN A 88 33.30 -56.35 -2.79
N ALA A 89 33.79 -56.83 -3.95
CA ALA A 89 33.80 -56.07 -5.18
C ALA A 89 32.37 -55.67 -5.62
N ARG A 90 31.41 -56.60 -5.51
CA ARG A 90 29.99 -56.32 -5.78
C ARG A 90 29.42 -55.27 -4.81
N LEU A 91 29.67 -55.42 -3.51
CA LEU A 91 29.21 -54.46 -2.51
C LEU A 91 29.80 -53.05 -2.72
N ILE A 92 31.08 -52.97 -3.08
CA ILE A 92 31.74 -51.70 -3.42
C ILE A 92 31.10 -51.07 -4.65
N GLU A 93 30.80 -51.85 -5.69
CA GLU A 93 30.14 -51.34 -6.90
C GLU A 93 28.73 -50.82 -6.58
N GLU A 94 27.97 -51.54 -5.77
CA GLU A 94 26.63 -51.13 -5.34
C GLU A 94 26.66 -49.86 -4.48
N LEU A 95 27.59 -49.76 -3.52
CA LEU A 95 27.82 -48.55 -2.73
C LEU A 95 28.19 -47.36 -3.62
N LYS A 96 29.06 -47.56 -4.62
CA LYS A 96 29.43 -46.50 -5.58
C LYS A 96 28.23 -46.05 -6.43
N ARG A 97 27.42 -46.99 -6.92
CA ARG A 97 26.21 -46.67 -7.68
C ARG A 97 25.22 -45.87 -6.82
N ASN A 98 24.96 -46.34 -5.60
CA ASN A 98 24.05 -45.68 -4.67
C ASN A 98 24.54 -44.26 -4.29
N THR A 99 25.84 -44.11 -4.00
CA THR A 99 26.42 -42.81 -3.65
C THR A 99 26.46 -41.84 -4.85
N GLY A 100 26.71 -42.34 -6.07
CA GLY A 100 26.69 -41.52 -7.29
C GLY A 100 25.28 -41.03 -7.62
N SER A 101 24.28 -41.90 -7.50
CA SER A 101 22.87 -41.53 -7.73
C SER A 101 22.35 -40.58 -6.64
N SER A 102 22.71 -40.79 -5.37
CA SER A 102 22.26 -39.91 -4.28
C SER A 102 22.92 -38.52 -4.33
N SER A 103 24.20 -38.44 -4.68
CA SER A 103 24.92 -37.16 -4.76
C SER A 103 24.42 -36.26 -5.89
N SER A 104 24.08 -36.82 -7.05
CA SER A 104 23.53 -36.06 -8.18
C SER A 104 22.12 -35.53 -7.90
N ALA A 105 21.24 -36.34 -7.29
CA ALA A 105 19.91 -35.90 -6.87
C ALA A 105 20.01 -34.78 -5.82
N ASN A 106 20.79 -34.99 -4.75
CA ASN A 106 20.96 -34.00 -3.68
C ASN A 106 21.56 -32.68 -4.18
N ALA A 107 22.50 -32.72 -5.13
CA ALA A 107 23.08 -31.51 -5.72
C ALA A 107 22.03 -30.69 -6.49
N SER A 108 21.14 -31.35 -7.23
CA SER A 108 20.07 -30.69 -7.96
C SER A 108 19.03 -30.06 -7.03
N GLU A 109 18.61 -30.77 -5.99
CA GLU A 109 17.69 -30.27 -4.95
C GLU A 109 18.29 -29.08 -4.21
N MET A 110 19.56 -29.16 -3.80
CA MET A 110 20.27 -28.06 -3.14
C MET A 110 20.37 -26.82 -4.04
N SER A 111 20.63 -27.00 -5.33
CA SER A 111 20.65 -25.90 -6.31
C SER A 111 19.28 -25.22 -6.41
N ASN A 112 18.21 -26.01 -6.51
CA ASN A 112 16.84 -25.50 -6.56
C ASN A 112 16.48 -24.75 -5.28
N LEU A 113 16.78 -25.33 -4.11
CA LEU A 113 16.55 -24.69 -2.81
C LEU A 113 17.32 -23.38 -2.67
N LYS A 114 18.58 -23.32 -3.13
CA LYS A 114 19.39 -22.10 -3.11
C LYS A 114 18.77 -21.02 -4.01
N LYS A 115 18.28 -21.40 -5.19
CA LYS A 115 17.60 -20.50 -6.12
C LYS A 115 16.31 -19.95 -5.50
N THR A 116 15.42 -20.80 -5.00
CA THR A 116 14.15 -20.37 -4.38
C THR A 116 14.40 -19.49 -3.15
N THR A 117 15.40 -19.82 -2.33
CA THR A 117 15.79 -18.99 -1.18
C THR A 117 16.28 -17.61 -1.61
N GLY A 118 17.08 -17.53 -2.69
CA GLY A 118 17.55 -16.25 -3.23
C GLY A 118 16.41 -15.39 -3.81
N GLU A 119 15.45 -16.03 -4.50
CA GLU A 119 14.25 -15.37 -5.00
C GLU A 119 13.38 -14.83 -3.84
N GLN A 120 13.16 -15.64 -2.81
CA GLN A 120 12.43 -15.24 -1.60
C GLN A 120 13.11 -14.08 -0.88
N ALA A 121 14.44 -14.11 -0.71
CA ALA A 121 15.19 -13.00 -0.11
C ALA A 121 15.04 -11.70 -0.91
N SER A 122 15.04 -11.79 -2.24
CA SER A 122 14.82 -10.62 -3.12
C SER A 122 13.39 -10.08 -3.02
N GLN A 123 12.40 -10.95 -2.91
CA GLN A 123 11.00 -10.56 -2.70
C GLN A 123 10.80 -9.88 -1.34
N LEU A 124 11.38 -10.44 -0.27
CA LEU A 124 11.33 -9.85 1.07
C LEU A 124 11.94 -8.44 1.08
N LYS A 125 13.09 -8.25 0.43
CA LYS A 125 13.72 -6.92 0.30
C LYS A 125 12.82 -5.92 -0.43
N LYS A 126 12.10 -6.34 -1.49
CA LYS A 126 11.13 -5.48 -2.19
C LYS A 126 9.97 -5.10 -1.29
N LEU A 127 9.40 -6.07 -0.57
CA LEU A 127 8.31 -5.81 0.38
C LEU A 127 8.74 -4.86 1.50
N GLU A 128 9.95 -5.03 2.03
CA GLU A 128 10.54 -4.13 3.03
C GLU A 128 10.63 -2.69 2.50
N THR A 129 11.13 -2.51 1.27
CA THR A 129 11.20 -1.17 0.66
C THR A 129 9.82 -0.54 0.46
N GLN A 130 8.83 -1.33 0.02
CA GLN A 130 7.45 -0.87 -0.15
C GLN A 130 6.80 -0.48 1.18
N LEU A 131 7.08 -1.24 2.24
CA LEU A 131 6.56 -0.96 3.58
C LEU A 131 7.14 0.34 4.15
N GLU A 132 8.45 0.56 3.98
CA GLU A 132 9.10 1.81 4.38
C GLU A 132 8.58 3.01 3.57
N GLU A 133 8.36 2.85 2.28
CA GLU A 133 7.77 3.89 1.43
C GLU A 133 6.33 4.21 1.86
N LEU A 134 5.50 3.20 2.13
CA LEU A 134 4.15 3.39 2.64
C LEU A 134 4.15 4.10 4.00
N LYS A 135 5.05 3.71 4.91
CA LYS A 135 5.20 4.34 6.23
C LYS A 135 5.61 5.81 6.12
N ARG A 136 6.57 6.12 5.24
CA ARG A 136 6.98 7.50 4.94
C ARG A 136 5.83 8.31 4.34
N ASN A 137 5.12 7.75 3.37
CA ASN A 137 3.99 8.40 2.72
C ASN A 137 2.84 8.67 3.70
N ASN A 138 2.52 7.71 4.57
CA ASN A 138 1.47 7.89 5.57
C ASN A 138 1.86 8.93 6.62
N GLY A 139 3.12 8.96 7.06
CA GLY A 139 3.64 10.00 7.95
C GLY A 139 3.54 11.40 7.33
N SER A 140 4.05 11.57 6.11
CA SER A 140 4.01 12.86 5.39
C SER A 140 2.58 13.32 5.12
N ASN A 141 1.70 12.42 4.64
CA ASN A 141 0.30 12.74 4.36
C ASN A 141 -0.48 13.12 5.61
N SER A 142 -0.22 12.47 6.75
CA SER A 142 -0.87 12.83 8.02
C SER A 142 -0.52 14.26 8.45
N SER A 143 0.74 14.67 8.27
CA SER A 143 1.20 16.02 8.63
C SER A 143 0.62 17.10 7.72
N SER A 144 0.59 16.87 6.40
CA SER A 144 0.00 17.79 5.43
C SER A 144 -1.50 17.94 5.65
N ASN A 145 -2.22 16.82 5.82
CA ASN A 145 -3.66 16.84 6.06
C ASN A 145 -4.00 17.51 7.39
N ALA A 146 -3.21 17.29 8.45
CA ALA A 146 -3.42 17.96 9.73
C ALA A 146 -3.25 19.49 9.61
N ASN A 147 -2.23 19.95 8.87
CA ASN A 147 -2.01 21.37 8.62
C ASN A 147 -3.15 21.99 7.79
N GLU A 148 -3.60 21.30 6.74
CA GLU A 148 -4.71 21.76 5.90
C GLU A 148 -6.02 21.85 6.71
N VAL A 149 -6.34 20.84 7.52
CA VAL A 149 -7.52 20.85 8.41
C VAL A 149 -7.43 21.98 9.43
N ASN A 150 -6.27 22.22 10.04
CA ASN A 150 -6.08 23.33 10.98
C ASN A 150 -6.26 24.69 10.28
N ASN A 151 -5.74 24.85 9.07
CA ASN A 151 -5.92 26.06 8.28
C ASN A 151 -7.39 26.29 7.92
N LEU A 152 -8.10 25.25 7.45
CA LEU A 152 -9.52 25.31 7.15
C LEU A 152 -10.36 25.65 8.40
N LYS A 153 -10.04 25.05 9.55
CA LYS A 153 -10.71 25.34 10.83
C LYS A 153 -10.53 26.80 11.24
N ARG A 154 -9.31 27.35 11.05
CA ARG A 154 -9.02 28.76 11.34
C ARG A 154 -9.82 29.68 10.43
N VAL A 155 -9.77 29.48 9.12
CA VAL A 155 -10.52 30.27 8.13
C VAL A 155 -12.03 30.20 8.39
N THR A 156 -12.56 29.01 8.68
CA THR A 156 -13.99 28.83 9.00
C THR A 156 -14.39 29.60 10.25
N SER A 157 -13.54 29.61 11.29
CA SER A 157 -13.79 30.36 12.53
C SER A 157 -13.73 31.88 12.31
N GLU A 158 -12.79 32.35 11.48
CA GLU A 158 -12.69 33.75 11.06
C GLU A 158 -13.94 34.18 10.27
N GLN A 159 -14.39 33.35 9.32
CA GLN A 159 -15.61 33.58 8.55
C GLN A 159 -16.87 33.59 9.42
N ALA A 160 -16.99 32.66 10.37
CA ALA A 160 -18.12 32.64 11.32
C ALA A 160 -18.20 33.94 12.13
N SER A 161 -17.05 34.45 12.58
CA SER A 161 -16.97 35.72 13.32
C SER A 161 -17.33 36.92 12.44
N GLN A 162 -16.91 36.92 11.18
CA GLN A 162 -17.27 37.95 10.21
C GLN A 162 -18.78 37.95 9.91
N LEU A 163 -19.40 36.78 9.76
CA LEU A 163 -20.84 36.66 9.56
C LEU A 163 -21.64 37.15 10.76
N ASP A 164 -21.21 36.87 11.98
CA ASP A 164 -21.84 37.40 13.20
C ASP A 164 -21.79 38.93 13.25
N ASN A 165 -20.65 39.52 12.92
CA ASN A 165 -20.49 40.97 12.84
C ASN A 165 -21.38 41.60 11.77
N LEU A 166 -21.43 41.01 10.56
CA LEU A 166 -22.31 41.47 9.49
C LEU A 166 -23.79 41.34 9.89
N GLY A 167 -24.17 40.26 10.57
CA GLY A 167 -25.52 40.07 11.10
C GLY A 167 -25.91 41.17 12.09
N LYS A 168 -25.01 41.52 13.01
CA LYS A 168 -25.21 42.66 13.93
C LYS A 168 -25.38 43.99 13.20
N GLN A 169 -24.52 44.27 12.22
CA GLN A 169 -24.60 45.50 11.42
C GLN A 169 -25.93 45.61 10.65
N ILE A 170 -26.41 44.50 10.08
CA ILE A 170 -27.70 44.46 9.37
C ILE A 170 -28.85 44.76 10.33
N GLU A 171 -28.87 44.16 11.52
CA GLU A 171 -29.92 44.45 12.51
C GLU A 171 -29.88 45.90 13.01
N GLU A 172 -28.68 46.47 13.18
CA GLU A 172 -28.53 47.87 13.55
C GLU A 172 -29.04 48.82 12.46
N LEU A 173 -28.71 48.56 11.19
CA LEU A 173 -29.23 49.31 10.05
C LEU A 173 -30.75 49.23 9.93
N LYS A 174 -31.32 48.04 10.17
CA LYS A 174 -32.78 47.82 10.14
C LYS A 174 -33.49 48.57 11.26
N ARG A 175 -32.95 48.54 12.48
CA ARG A 175 -33.43 49.34 13.61
C ARG A 175 -33.35 50.84 13.32
N GLY A 176 -32.22 51.30 12.81
CA GLY A 176 -32.00 52.69 12.43
C GLY A 176 -33.02 53.17 11.37
N SER A 177 -33.22 52.38 10.32
CA SER A 177 -34.17 52.68 9.23
C SER A 177 -35.63 52.73 9.70
N ASN A 178 -36.02 51.84 10.61
CA ASN A 178 -37.36 51.87 11.20
C ASN A 178 -37.55 53.10 12.10
N SER A 179 -36.53 53.45 12.89
CA SER A 179 -36.61 54.65 13.74
C SER A 179 -36.68 55.93 12.91
N SER A 180 -35.87 56.07 11.86
CA SER A 180 -35.87 57.26 11.01
C SER A 180 -37.18 57.43 10.24
N SER A 181 -37.73 56.35 9.68
CA SER A 181 -39.03 56.39 8.99
C SER A 181 -40.18 56.77 9.93
N SER A 182 -40.19 56.27 11.17
CA SER A 182 -41.19 56.66 12.17
C SER A 182 -41.10 58.14 12.55
N SER A 183 -39.88 58.66 12.73
CA SER A 183 -39.64 60.08 12.98
C SER A 183 -40.12 60.95 11.82
N SER A 184 -39.69 60.64 10.59
CA SER A 184 -40.11 61.38 9.39
C SER A 184 -41.63 61.34 9.17
N SER A 185 -42.30 60.21 9.49
CA SER A 185 -43.76 60.10 9.41
C SER A 185 -44.48 60.99 10.42
N SER A 186 -43.94 61.10 11.64
CA SER A 186 -44.49 61.98 12.69
C SER A 186 -44.29 63.46 12.37
N GLU A 187 -43.14 63.84 11.82
CA GLU A 187 -42.85 65.20 11.35
C GLU A 187 -43.76 65.58 10.18
N LEU A 188 -43.95 64.69 9.20
CA LEU A 188 -44.88 64.89 8.09
C LEU A 188 -46.33 65.07 8.56
N SER A 189 -46.77 64.28 9.53
CA SER A 189 -48.13 64.38 10.09
C SER A 189 -48.34 65.71 10.82
N SER A 190 -47.32 66.17 11.54
CA SER A 190 -47.31 67.45 12.24
C SER A 190 -47.36 68.61 11.23
N LEU A 191 -46.51 68.58 10.20
CA LEU A 191 -46.51 69.56 9.11
C LEU A 191 -47.85 69.61 8.38
N LYS A 192 -48.43 68.46 8.05
CA LYS A 192 -49.74 68.38 7.37
C LYS A 192 -50.87 68.99 8.20
N SER A 193 -50.83 68.81 9.52
CA SER A 193 -51.79 69.41 10.46
C SER A 193 -51.63 70.93 10.51
N THR A 194 -50.39 71.43 10.54
CA THR A 194 -50.08 72.86 10.48
C THR A 194 -50.55 73.47 9.16
N VAL A 195 -50.26 72.84 8.02
CA VAL A 195 -50.71 73.30 6.70
C VAL A 195 -52.23 73.32 6.60
N SER A 196 -52.92 72.30 7.11
CA SER A 196 -54.39 72.25 7.11
C SER A 196 -55.00 73.36 7.98
N SER A 197 -54.36 73.66 9.12
CA SER A 197 -54.75 74.76 9.99
C SER A 197 -54.54 76.11 9.29
N GLN A 198 -53.38 76.29 8.63
CA GLN A 198 -53.08 77.49 7.85
C GLN A 198 -54.06 77.68 6.69
N ALA A 199 -54.39 76.63 5.93
CA ALA A 199 -55.39 76.68 4.88
C ALA A 199 -56.75 77.17 5.41
N SER A 200 -57.19 76.61 6.55
CA SER A 200 -58.45 77.05 7.20
C SER A 200 -58.41 78.52 7.66
N THR A 201 -57.24 79.02 8.09
CA THR A 201 -57.08 80.44 8.44
C THR A 201 -57.10 81.33 7.21
N LEU A 202 -56.51 80.90 6.09
CA LEU A 202 -56.55 81.64 4.83
C LEU A 202 -57.99 81.73 4.30
N ASP A 203 -58.76 80.65 4.31
CA ASP A 203 -60.18 80.67 3.91
C ASP A 203 -61.01 81.66 4.74
N LYS A 204 -60.73 81.75 6.06
CA LYS A 204 -61.38 82.73 6.94
C LYS A 204 -60.99 84.16 6.60
N LEU A 205 -59.69 84.40 6.38
CA LEU A 205 -59.19 85.72 5.99
C LEU A 205 -59.74 86.15 4.63
N GLU A 206 -59.84 85.24 3.67
CA GLU A 206 -60.43 85.48 2.35
C GLU A 206 -61.90 85.94 2.48
N ARG A 207 -62.72 85.21 3.25
CA ARG A 207 -64.10 85.63 3.55
C ARG A 207 -64.19 87.00 4.21
N GLN A 208 -63.31 87.26 5.19
CA GLN A 208 -63.25 88.57 5.84
C GLN A 208 -62.91 89.70 4.87
N VAL A 209 -61.99 89.47 3.93
CA VAL A 209 -61.64 90.42 2.88
C VAL A 209 -62.83 90.65 1.93
N ASP A 210 -63.54 89.60 1.53
CA ASP A 210 -64.73 89.70 0.69
C ASP A 210 -65.85 90.48 1.38
N ASP A 211 -66.09 90.23 2.68
CA ASP A 211 -67.07 90.96 3.49
C ASP A 211 -66.69 92.44 3.62
N LEU A 212 -65.42 92.75 3.88
CA LEU A 212 -64.91 94.12 3.91
C LEU A 212 -65.09 94.83 2.56
N LYS A 213 -64.83 94.13 1.45
CA LYS A 213 -65.00 94.69 0.10
C LYS A 213 -66.47 94.97 -0.20
N ARG A 214 -67.38 94.07 0.17
CA ARG A 214 -68.83 94.26 0.06
C ARG A 214 -69.34 95.39 0.94
N GLY A 215 -68.88 95.44 2.19
CA GLY A 215 -69.22 96.48 3.16
C GLY A 215 -68.73 97.86 2.71
N SER A 216 -67.49 97.95 2.20
CA SER A 216 -66.91 99.19 1.67
C SER A 216 -67.67 99.70 0.44
N ASN A 217 -68.08 98.80 -0.46
CA ASN A 217 -68.84 99.17 -1.65
C ASN A 217 -70.27 99.64 -1.29
N SER A 218 -70.91 98.95 -0.34
CA SER A 218 -72.25 99.30 0.15
C SER A 218 -72.22 100.62 0.92
N GLY A 219 -71.24 100.81 1.80
CA GLY A 219 -71.01 102.05 2.54
C GLY A 219 -70.74 103.24 1.61
N SER A 220 -69.93 103.04 0.57
CA SER A 220 -69.66 104.07 -0.43
C SER A 220 -70.92 104.47 -1.20
N SER A 221 -71.80 103.53 -1.52
CA SER A 221 -73.09 103.83 -2.20
C SER A 221 -74.07 104.57 -1.30
N ALA A 222 -74.12 104.23 0.00
CA ALA A 222 -74.94 104.92 0.98
C ALA A 222 -74.44 106.36 1.17
N SER A 223 -73.14 106.55 1.41
CA SER A 223 -72.53 107.87 1.55
C SER A 223 -72.64 108.71 0.27
N ALA A 224 -72.55 108.10 -0.92
CA ALA A 224 -72.77 108.80 -2.18
C ALA A 224 -74.22 109.29 -2.33
N SER A 225 -75.19 108.47 -1.92
CA SER A 225 -76.63 108.83 -1.97
C SER A 225 -76.97 109.94 -0.98
N GLU A 226 -76.41 109.89 0.24
CA GLU A 226 -76.51 110.95 1.23
C GLU A 226 -75.88 112.26 0.70
N LEU A 227 -74.68 112.19 0.11
CA LEU A 227 -74.02 113.33 -0.52
C LEU A 227 -74.85 113.94 -1.66
N SER A 228 -75.45 113.12 -2.53
CA SER A 228 -76.33 113.60 -3.59
C SER A 228 -77.57 114.29 -3.04
N SER A 229 -78.18 113.74 -1.98
CA SER A 229 -79.34 114.33 -1.31
C SER A 229 -78.99 115.69 -0.69
N LEU A 230 -77.88 115.75 0.07
CA LEU A 230 -77.36 117.01 0.62
C LEU A 230 -77.03 118.04 -0.46
N LYS A 231 -76.46 117.61 -1.59
CA LYS A 231 -76.15 118.53 -2.71
C LYS A 231 -77.40 119.09 -3.36
N SER A 232 -78.47 118.30 -3.49
CA SER A 232 -79.77 118.79 -3.96
C SER A 232 -80.39 119.76 -2.95
N GLU A 233 -80.35 119.44 -1.66
CA GLU A 233 -80.82 120.31 -0.57
C GLU A 233 -80.11 121.68 -0.62
N VAL A 234 -78.77 121.67 -0.69
CA VAL A 234 -77.96 122.89 -0.82
C VAL A 234 -78.29 123.63 -2.11
N SER A 235 -78.45 122.94 -3.24
CA SER A 235 -78.82 123.59 -4.50
C SER A 235 -80.22 124.22 -4.44
N ASN A 236 -81.16 123.64 -3.71
CA ASN A 236 -82.48 124.22 -3.50
C ASN A 236 -82.38 125.45 -2.59
N GLN A 237 -81.65 125.35 -1.49
CA GLN A 237 -81.36 126.49 -0.61
C GLN A 237 -80.68 127.64 -1.35
N ASP A 238 -79.76 127.36 -2.27
CA ASP A 238 -79.07 128.38 -3.07
C ASP A 238 -80.03 129.09 -4.03
N ARG A 239 -80.99 128.36 -4.63
CA ARG A 239 -82.08 128.96 -5.44
C ARG A 239 -83.01 129.82 -4.59
N ASP A 240 -83.41 129.33 -3.42
CA ASP A 240 -84.27 130.04 -2.49
C ASP A 240 -83.59 131.33 -2.00
N LEU A 241 -82.28 131.28 -1.71
CA LEU A 241 -81.48 132.45 -1.39
C LEU A 241 -81.40 133.44 -2.55
N GLU A 242 -81.22 132.99 -3.79
CA GLU A 242 -81.23 133.86 -4.97
C GLU A 242 -82.61 134.50 -5.21
N GLN A 243 -83.69 133.76 -4.99
CA GLN A 243 -85.05 134.31 -5.03
C GLN A 243 -85.28 135.33 -3.91
N LEU A 244 -84.85 135.03 -2.68
CA LEU A 244 -84.90 135.97 -1.55
C LEU A 244 -84.09 137.22 -1.85
N LYS A 245 -82.86 137.10 -2.39
CA LYS A 245 -82.05 138.24 -2.83
C LYS A 245 -82.77 139.07 -3.88
N ARG A 246 -83.39 138.46 -4.90
CA ARG A 246 -84.20 139.18 -5.91
C ARG A 246 -85.39 139.88 -5.29
N SER A 247 -86.11 139.21 -4.38
CA SER A 247 -87.25 139.82 -3.68
C SER A 247 -86.81 140.99 -2.80
N LEU A 248 -85.63 140.90 -2.18
CA LEU A 248 -85.03 141.96 -1.39
C LEU A 248 -84.56 143.11 -2.28
N GLU A 249 -83.98 142.82 -3.45
CA GLU A 249 -83.60 143.79 -4.47
C GLU A 249 -84.83 144.52 -5.02
N ASP A 250 -85.90 143.81 -5.35
CA ASP A 250 -87.17 144.37 -5.81
C ASP A 250 -87.86 145.20 -4.71
N LEU A 251 -87.83 144.72 -3.46
CA LEU A 251 -88.33 145.47 -2.31
C LEU A 251 -87.46 146.72 -2.06
N SER A 252 -86.14 146.62 -2.19
CA SER A 252 -85.20 147.75 -2.09
C SER A 252 -85.45 148.79 -3.19
N ARG A 253 -85.80 148.35 -4.41
CA ARG A 253 -86.23 149.21 -5.52
C ARG A 253 -87.60 149.84 -5.32
N ARG A 254 -88.48 149.21 -4.53
CA ARG A 254 -89.82 149.73 -4.22
C ARG A 254 -89.86 150.64 -2.99
N VAL A 255 -88.83 150.55 -2.14
CA VAL A 255 -88.65 151.35 -0.92
C VAL A 255 -87.78 152.61 -1.19
N LYS A 256 -87.34 152.83 -2.43
CA LYS A 256 -86.74 154.08 -2.92
C LYS A 256 -87.62 154.71 -3.99
#